data_AF-A0A2V2RUT0-F1
#
_entry.id   AF-A0A2V2RUT0-F1
#
_cell.length_a   1.000
_cell.length_b   1.000
_cell.length_c   1.000
_cell.angle_alpha   90.00
_cell.angle_beta   90.00
_cell.angle_gamma   90.00
#
_symmetry.space_group_name_H-M   'P 1'
#
loop_
_entity.id
_entity.type
_entity.pdbx_description
1 polymer ?
#
loop_
_entity_poly.entity_id
_entity_poly.type
_entity_poly.pdbx_seq_one_letter_code
_entity_poly.pdbx_strand_id
1 'polypeptide(L)'
;MKRSYILFLLLFFFACSSHVAKEPPVAKTVHLTIQATPRQGLSPLRVSFHALLTGIDEHDQQYYCMKEEWDFGDGAVSSESNQCPPFSFDTKISTEFFVEHLYNNVGNYTIYFTLGDHRIRSNNTTVNVVASRTPTTN
;
A
#
# COMPACT_ATOMS: atom_id res chain seq x y z
N MET A 1 66.28 29.82 38.83
CA MET A 1 67.10 30.08 37.62
C MET A 1 66.18 30.21 36.42
N LYS A 2 66.36 31.27 35.62
CA LYS A 2 65.51 31.68 34.49
C LYS A 2 65.78 30.85 33.23
N ARG A 3 64.76 30.71 32.36
CA ARG A 3 64.74 30.54 30.87
C ARG A 3 63.35 29.94 30.52
N SER A 4 62.32 30.64 30.03
CA SER A 4 62.12 31.57 28.90
C SER A 4 62.23 30.94 27.50
N TYR A 5 61.05 30.87 26.84
CA TYR A 5 60.68 30.79 25.41
C TYR A 5 61.03 29.54 24.57
N ILE A 6 60.04 28.96 23.90
CA ILE A 6 59.77 29.18 22.45
C ILE A 6 58.43 28.54 22.05
N LEU A 7 57.58 29.39 21.48
CA LEU A 7 56.38 29.09 20.70
C LEU A 7 56.79 28.22 19.50
N PHE A 8 56.26 27.00 19.36
CA PHE A 8 56.29 26.28 18.08
C PHE A 8 54.87 25.90 17.67
N LEU A 9 54.33 26.78 16.84
CA LEU A 9 53.08 26.66 16.13
C LEU A 9 53.41 25.90 14.84
N LEU A 10 53.13 24.59 14.76
CA LEU A 10 53.19 23.84 13.51
C LEU A 10 52.06 22.81 13.40
N LEU A 11 51.04 23.26 12.67
CA LEU A 11 50.33 22.56 11.61
C LEU A 11 49.74 21.17 11.93
N PHE A 12 48.48 21.25 12.36
CA PHE A 12 47.40 20.38 11.91
C PHE A 12 47.56 20.00 10.41
N PHE A 13 47.92 18.76 10.15
CA PHE A 13 47.44 18.05 8.96
C PHE A 13 46.60 16.87 9.45
N PHE A 14 45.37 17.19 9.86
CA PHE A 14 44.31 16.22 10.00
C PHE A 14 44.05 15.70 8.59
N ALA A 15 44.62 14.53 8.26
CA ALA A 15 44.25 13.81 7.07
C ALA A 15 42.77 13.46 7.19
N CYS A 16 41.91 14.32 6.62
CA CYS A 16 40.51 14.03 6.45
C CYS A 16 40.45 12.84 5.48
N SER A 17 40.39 11.63 6.03
CA SER A 17 40.02 10.46 5.25
C SER A 17 38.61 10.72 4.75
N SER A 18 38.50 11.07 3.46
CA SER A 18 37.24 11.10 2.73
C SER A 18 36.67 9.69 2.68
N HIS A 19 36.12 9.22 3.80
CA HIS A 19 35.14 8.15 3.76
C HIS A 19 33.94 8.77 3.07
N VAL A 20 33.81 8.50 1.77
CA VAL A 20 32.54 8.63 1.06
C VAL A 20 31.59 7.73 1.82
N ALA A 21 30.83 8.32 2.73
CA ALA A 21 29.73 7.63 3.40
C ALA A 21 28.79 7.21 2.27
N LYS A 22 28.73 5.91 1.99
CA LYS A 22 27.72 5.34 1.12
C LYS A 22 26.39 5.75 1.75
N GLU A 23 25.65 6.61 1.06
CA GLU A 23 24.34 7.08 1.50
C GLU A 23 23.52 5.85 1.91
N PRO A 24 22.90 5.85 3.12
CA PRO A 24 22.12 4.70 3.56
C PRO A 24 21.08 4.39 2.48
N PRO A 25 20.86 3.10 2.14
CA PRO A 25 19.87 2.74 1.14
C PRO A 25 18.54 3.40 1.52
N VAL A 26 18.01 4.23 0.61
CA VAL A 26 16.71 4.87 0.80
C VAL A 26 15.70 3.77 1.10
N ALA A 27 15.15 3.78 2.32
CA ALA A 27 14.13 2.82 2.70
C ALA A 27 12.93 3.02 1.76
N LYS A 28 12.63 2.00 0.94
CA LYS A 28 11.52 2.03 0.00
C LYS A 28 10.22 2.02 0.81
N THR A 29 9.41 3.06 0.70
CA THR A 29 8.11 3.15 1.40
C THR A 29 7.11 2.21 0.73
N VAL A 30 6.40 1.41 1.54
CA VAL A 30 5.34 0.51 1.07
C VAL A 30 4.07 1.31 0.80
N HIS A 31 3.43 1.08 -0.35
CA HIS A 31 2.19 1.73 -0.74
C HIS A 31 1.17 0.72 -1.21
N LEU A 32 -0.05 0.82 -0.69
CA LEU A 32 -1.20 0.05 -1.15
C LEU A 32 -2.23 1.01 -1.74
N THR A 33 -2.61 0.79 -2.99
CA THR A 33 -3.58 1.62 -3.70
C THR A 33 -4.79 0.83 -4.13
N ILE A 34 -5.97 1.47 -4.22
CA ILE A 34 -7.21 0.85 -4.66
C ILE A 34 -7.88 1.68 -5.77
N GLN A 35 -8.48 0.97 -6.73
CA GLN A 35 -9.30 1.51 -7.81
C GLN A 35 -10.60 0.72 -7.94
N ALA A 36 -11.65 1.37 -8.47
CA ALA A 36 -12.97 0.79 -8.68
C ALA A 36 -13.50 1.12 -10.08
N THR A 37 -14.12 0.15 -10.75
CA THR A 37 -14.68 0.31 -12.09
C THR A 37 -16.02 -0.44 -12.24
N PRO A 38 -17.13 0.22 -12.60
CA PRO A 38 -17.33 1.67 -12.66
C PRO A 38 -17.49 2.30 -11.25
N ARG A 39 -17.20 3.61 -11.12
CA ARG A 39 -17.42 4.36 -9.86
C ARG A 39 -18.81 4.96 -9.71
N GLN A 40 -19.66 4.84 -10.74
CA GLN A 40 -21.03 5.32 -10.70
C GLN A 40 -21.92 4.51 -11.64
N GLY A 41 -23.19 4.38 -11.30
CA GLY A 41 -24.15 3.66 -12.14
C GLY A 41 -25.52 3.50 -11.50
N LEU A 42 -26.41 2.82 -12.21
CA LEU A 42 -27.76 2.51 -11.73
C LEU A 42 -27.74 1.27 -10.84
N SER A 43 -28.59 1.23 -9.81
CA SER A 43 -28.84 0.00 -9.06
C SER A 43 -29.62 -1.01 -9.92
N PRO A 44 -29.27 -2.32 -9.90
CA PRO A 44 -28.09 -2.89 -9.24
C PRO A 44 -26.80 -2.62 -10.04
N LEU A 45 -25.70 -2.29 -9.34
CA LEU A 45 -24.41 -1.98 -9.95
C LEU A 45 -23.35 -3.00 -9.57
N ARG A 46 -22.83 -3.75 -10.57
CA ARG A 46 -21.64 -4.59 -10.41
C ARG A 46 -20.39 -3.72 -10.58
N VAL A 47 -19.47 -3.81 -9.62
CA VAL A 47 -18.22 -3.06 -9.60
C VAL A 47 -17.06 -4.02 -9.41
N SER A 48 -16.02 -3.88 -10.23
CA SER A 48 -14.74 -4.56 -10.07
C SER A 48 -13.77 -3.63 -9.34
N PHE A 49 -13.12 -4.17 -8.31
CA PHE A 49 -12.07 -3.50 -7.56
C PHE A 49 -10.71 -4.11 -7.89
N HIS A 50 -9.70 -3.26 -7.94
CA HIS A 50 -8.30 -3.64 -8.12
C HIS A 50 -7.46 -2.90 -7.08
N ALA A 51 -6.69 -3.65 -6.30
CA ALA A 51 -5.72 -3.10 -5.38
C ALA A 51 -4.29 -3.51 -5.77
N LEU A 52 -3.36 -2.55 -5.66
CA LEU A 52 -1.97 -2.71 -6.05
C LEU A 52 -1.04 -2.36 -4.88
N LEU A 53 -0.23 -3.34 -4.47
CA LEU A 53 0.85 -3.22 -3.50
C LEU A 53 2.16 -2.91 -4.23
N THR A 54 2.79 -1.79 -3.86
CA THR A 54 4.08 -1.35 -4.40
C THR A 54 5.02 -0.98 -3.26
N GLY A 55 6.28 -0.70 -3.59
CA GLY A 55 7.25 -0.35 -2.55
C GLY A 55 7.92 -1.55 -1.88
N ILE A 56 7.60 -2.78 -2.29
CA ILE A 56 8.17 -4.02 -1.74
C ILE A 56 9.21 -4.64 -2.69
N ASP A 57 9.97 -5.60 -2.17
CA ASP A 57 10.71 -6.59 -2.97
C ASP A 57 9.79 -7.79 -3.22
N GLU A 58 9.79 -8.32 -4.44
CA GLU A 58 8.88 -9.39 -4.86
C GLU A 58 9.20 -10.76 -4.22
N HIS A 59 10.33 -10.92 -3.53
CA HIS A 59 10.73 -12.13 -2.80
C HIS A 59 10.79 -11.93 -1.28
N ASP A 60 10.31 -10.79 -0.77
CA ASP A 60 10.31 -10.52 0.67
C ASP A 60 9.19 -11.24 1.43
N GLN A 61 9.55 -12.37 2.05
CA GLN A 61 8.65 -13.25 2.79
C GLN A 61 7.69 -12.52 3.75
N GLN A 62 8.02 -11.33 4.25
CA GLN A 62 7.14 -10.56 5.15
C GLN A 62 5.80 -10.14 4.50
N TYR A 63 5.72 -10.11 3.17
CA TYR A 63 4.50 -9.78 2.43
C TYR A 63 3.86 -11.02 1.78
N TYR A 64 4.44 -12.20 2.00
CA TYR A 64 3.91 -13.44 1.48
C TYR A 64 2.59 -13.82 2.15
N CYS A 65 1.61 -14.21 1.34
CA CYS A 65 0.33 -14.76 1.80
C CYS A 65 -0.38 -13.93 2.89
N MET A 66 -0.34 -12.61 2.78
CA MET A 66 -1.06 -11.75 3.71
C MET A 66 -2.57 -11.97 3.57
N LYS A 67 -3.29 -11.97 4.69
CA LYS A 67 -4.75 -12.00 4.72
C LYS A 67 -5.33 -10.76 4.03
N GLU A 68 -6.33 -10.97 3.19
CA GLU A 68 -7.03 -9.93 2.43
C GLU A 68 -8.37 -9.60 3.08
N GLU A 69 -8.64 -8.31 3.26
CA GLU A 69 -9.90 -7.81 3.80
C GLU A 69 -10.39 -6.63 2.96
N TRP A 70 -11.61 -6.76 2.45
CA TRP A 70 -12.30 -5.71 1.69
C TRP A 70 -13.52 -5.23 2.46
N ASP A 71 -13.58 -3.93 2.73
CA ASP A 71 -14.76 -3.24 3.26
C ASP A 71 -15.43 -2.47 2.13
N PHE A 72 -16.63 -2.91 1.72
CA PHE A 72 -17.35 -2.35 0.59
C PHE A 72 -18.19 -1.11 0.95
N GLY A 73 -18.27 -0.74 2.23
CA GLY A 73 -19.00 0.42 2.73
C GLY A 73 -20.53 0.27 2.76
N ASP A 74 -21.08 -0.88 2.38
CA ASP A 74 -22.52 -1.21 2.45
C ASP A 74 -22.86 -2.17 3.60
N GLY A 75 -21.89 -2.44 4.47
CA GLY A 75 -21.98 -3.41 5.57
C GLY A 75 -21.50 -4.81 5.21
N ALA A 76 -21.26 -5.11 3.93
CA ALA A 76 -20.57 -6.33 3.53
C ALA A 76 -19.06 -6.17 3.69
N VAL A 77 -18.42 -7.23 4.20
CA VAL A 77 -16.97 -7.37 4.28
C VAL A 77 -16.61 -8.72 3.67
N SER A 78 -15.64 -8.76 2.77
CA SER A 78 -15.03 -10.04 2.37
C SER A 78 -13.72 -10.23 3.13
N SER A 79 -13.55 -11.41 3.69
CA SER A 79 -12.27 -11.87 4.24
C SER A 79 -11.90 -13.13 3.48
N GLU A 80 -10.87 -13.06 2.67
CA GLU A 80 -10.37 -14.24 1.96
C GLU A 80 -9.21 -14.84 2.75
N SER A 81 -9.37 -16.10 3.15
CA SER A 81 -8.25 -16.86 3.71
C SER A 81 -7.41 -17.37 2.55
N ASN A 82 -6.29 -16.71 2.30
CA ASN A 82 -5.38 -17.11 1.24
C ASN A 82 -4.79 -18.50 1.53
N GLN A 83 -5.14 -19.48 0.70
CA GLN A 83 -4.56 -20.84 0.76
C GLN A 83 -3.27 -20.86 -0.08
N CYS A 84 -2.21 -20.26 0.44
CA CYS A 84 -0.93 -20.26 -0.26
C CYS A 84 -0.12 -21.54 0.04
N PRO A 85 0.69 -22.02 -0.92
CA PRO A 85 1.66 -23.07 -0.65
C PRO A 85 2.71 -22.62 0.40
N PRO A 86 3.58 -23.52 0.87
CA PRO A 86 4.75 -23.11 1.64
C PRO A 86 5.64 -22.15 0.85
N PHE A 87 6.20 -21.15 1.54
CA PHE A 87 7.14 -20.21 0.93
C PHE A 87 8.45 -20.89 0.49
N SER A 88 8.98 -20.50 -0.66
CA SER A 88 10.31 -20.83 -1.15
C SER A 88 11.03 -19.55 -1.60
N PHE A 89 12.37 -19.54 -1.67
CA PHE A 89 13.15 -18.37 -2.08
C PHE A 89 12.84 -17.90 -3.51
N ASP A 90 12.38 -18.80 -4.38
CA ASP A 90 11.96 -18.47 -5.75
C ASP A 90 10.48 -18.05 -5.84
N THR A 91 9.76 -18.01 -4.70
CA THR A 91 8.36 -17.62 -4.67
C THR A 91 8.21 -16.11 -4.78
N LYS A 92 7.42 -15.69 -5.78
CA LYS A 92 6.99 -14.30 -5.93
C LYS A 92 5.76 -14.01 -5.10
N ILE A 93 5.71 -12.81 -4.55
CA ILE A 93 4.58 -12.31 -3.76
C ILE A 93 3.53 -11.71 -4.68
N SER A 94 2.25 -11.96 -4.37
CA SER A 94 1.14 -11.29 -5.03
C SER A 94 1.15 -9.79 -4.71
N THR A 95 1.21 -8.96 -5.75
CA THR A 95 1.14 -7.49 -5.62
C THR A 95 -0.18 -6.92 -6.13
N GLU A 96 -0.99 -7.71 -6.82
CA GLU A 96 -2.27 -7.29 -7.39
C GLU A 96 -3.40 -8.15 -6.80
N PHE A 97 -4.50 -7.50 -6.45
CA PHE A 97 -5.64 -8.12 -5.79
C PHE A 97 -6.93 -7.63 -6.46
N PHE A 98 -7.85 -8.55 -6.73
CA PHE A 98 -9.06 -8.27 -7.48
C PHE A 98 -10.29 -8.86 -6.80
N VAL A 99 -11.39 -8.11 -6.77
CA VAL A 99 -12.68 -8.60 -6.29
C VAL A 99 -13.82 -7.93 -7.06
N GLU A 100 -14.92 -8.65 -7.25
CA GLU A 100 -16.18 -8.06 -7.71
C GLU A 100 -17.18 -7.93 -6.57
N HIS A 101 -17.94 -6.85 -6.57
CA HIS A 101 -19.04 -6.63 -5.63
C HIS A 101 -20.30 -6.14 -6.34
N LEU A 102 -21.46 -6.51 -5.83
CA LEU A 102 -22.76 -6.11 -6.35
C LEU A 102 -23.47 -5.19 -5.36
N TYR A 103 -23.61 -3.92 -5.71
CA TYR A 103 -24.41 -2.97 -4.95
C TYR A 103 -25.88 -3.03 -5.38
N ASN A 104 -26.74 -3.55 -4.52
CA ASN A 104 -28.19 -3.68 -4.77
C ASN A 104 -29.01 -2.44 -4.38
N ASN A 105 -28.44 -1.55 -3.57
CA ASN A 105 -29.13 -0.38 -3.04
C ASN A 105 -28.50 0.90 -3.58
N VAL A 106 -29.30 1.96 -3.61
CA VAL A 106 -28.80 3.30 -3.90
C VAL A 106 -27.97 3.81 -2.72
N GLY A 107 -26.90 4.55 -3.01
CA GLY A 107 -26.00 5.02 -1.96
C GLY A 107 -24.70 5.59 -2.49
N ASN A 108 -23.94 6.17 -1.57
CA ASN A 108 -22.54 6.52 -1.79
C ASN A 108 -21.70 5.67 -0.83
N TYR A 109 -20.93 4.75 -1.39
CA TYR A 109 -20.14 3.78 -0.66
C TYR A 109 -18.68 4.17 -0.69
N THR A 110 -18.02 4.10 0.47
CA THR A 110 -16.57 4.31 0.59
C THR A 110 -15.91 2.97 0.85
N ILE A 111 -14.90 2.64 0.04
CA ILE A 111 -14.30 1.32 0.01
C ILE A 111 -12.88 1.39 0.53
N TYR A 112 -12.50 0.41 1.36
CA TYR A 112 -11.16 0.22 1.87
C TYR A 112 -10.68 -1.21 1.59
N PHE A 113 -9.37 -1.35 1.37
CA PHE A 113 -8.69 -2.64 1.28
C PHE A 113 -7.53 -2.69 2.28
N THR A 114 -7.37 -3.83 2.94
CA THR A 114 -6.33 -4.05 3.94
C THR A 114 -5.65 -5.40 3.76
N LEU A 115 -4.35 -5.43 4.08
CA LEU A 115 -3.51 -6.64 4.07
C LEU A 115 -2.91 -6.91 5.44
N GLY A 116 -2.88 -8.19 5.82
CA GLY A 116 -2.17 -8.69 7.00
C GLY A 116 -2.77 -8.18 8.30
N ASP A 117 -4.06 -8.43 8.51
CA ASP A 117 -4.83 -7.99 9.69
C ASP A 117 -4.72 -6.47 9.92
N HIS A 118 -5.08 -5.69 8.89
CA HIS A 118 -5.02 -4.23 8.84
C HIS A 118 -3.62 -3.59 8.95
N ARG A 119 -2.53 -4.37 8.90
CA ARG A 119 -1.16 -3.83 8.98
C ARG A 119 -0.82 -2.87 7.83
N ILE A 120 -1.35 -3.14 6.64
CA ILE A 120 -1.21 -2.27 5.48
C ILE A 120 -2.62 -1.90 5.02
N ARG A 121 -2.91 -0.60 4.92
CA ARG A 121 -4.21 -0.08 4.49
C ARG A 121 -4.05 0.74 3.23
N SER A 122 -4.98 0.56 2.30
CA SER A 122 -5.04 1.33 1.06
C SER A 122 -5.45 2.79 1.28
N ASN A 123 -5.36 3.62 0.25
CA ASN A 123 -6.26 4.78 0.13
C ASN A 123 -7.73 4.31 0.05
N ASN A 124 -8.69 5.24 0.02
CA ASN A 124 -10.08 4.90 -0.27
C ASN A 124 -10.46 5.23 -1.72
N THR A 125 -11.55 4.61 -2.17
CA THR A 125 -12.28 4.98 -3.38
C THR A 125 -13.78 4.99 -3.08
N THR A 126 -14.57 5.70 -3.89
CA THR A 126 -16.02 5.81 -3.72
C THR A 126 -16.78 5.24 -4.91
N VAL A 127 -17.94 4.64 -4.63
CA VAL A 127 -18.90 4.18 -5.64
C VAL A 127 -20.24 4.86 -5.40
N ASN A 128 -20.80 5.50 -6.43
CA ASN A 128 -22.09 6.17 -6.39
C ASN A 128 -23.16 5.39 -7.16
N VAL A 129 -24.14 4.85 -6.44
CA VAL A 129 -25.24 4.09 -7.02
C VAL A 129 -26.52 4.90 -6.95
N VAL A 130 -27.17 5.10 -8.10
CA VAL A 130 -28.42 5.87 -8.21
C VAL A 130 -29.58 5.00 -8.71
N ALA A 131 -30.82 5.44 -8.51
CA ALA A 131 -31.99 4.67 -8.91
C ALA A 131 -32.14 4.61 -10.43
N SER A 132 -32.55 3.46 -10.96
CA SER A 132 -33.11 3.37 -12.31
C SER A 132 -34.44 4.13 -12.33
N ARG A 133 -34.58 5.16 -13.18
CA ARG A 133 -35.88 5.80 -13.37
C ARG A 133 -36.78 4.84 -14.14
N THR A 134 -37.89 4.40 -13.56
CA THR A 134 -38.96 3.75 -14.32
C THR A 134 -39.69 4.83 -15.13
N PRO A 135 -39.88 4.67 -16.45
CA PRO A 135 -40.74 5.58 -17.20
C PRO A 135 -42.17 5.45 -16.68
N THR A 136 -42.74 6.52 -16.14
CA THR A 136 -44.18 6.61 -15.90
C THR A 136 -44.86 6.72 -17.27
N THR A 137 -45.52 5.66 -17.70
CA THR A 137 -46.52 5.72 -18.79
C THR A 137 -47.73 6.51 -18.28
N ASN A 138 -47.94 7.70 -18.86
CA ASN A 138 -49.20 8.46 -18.76
C ASN A 138 -50.24 7.87 -19.70
#